data_AF-A0A6A4PK12-F1
#
_entry.id   AF-A0A6A4PK12-F1
#
_cell.length_a   1.000
_cell.length_b   1.000
_cell.length_c   1.000
_cell.angle_alpha   90.00
_cell.angle_beta   90.00
_cell.angle_gamma   90.00
#
_symmetry.space_group_name_H-M   'P 1'
#
loop_
_entity.id
_entity.type
_entity.pdbx_description
1 polymer ?
#
loop_
_entity_poly.entity_id
_entity_poly.type
_entity_poly.pdbx_seq_one_letter_code
_entity_poly.pdbx_strand_id
1 'polypeptide(L)'
;MGRTRIRLHSLCIGSVTPRVRGCSASSLRAKSSSSSIKYANRTEYASHDSGSRDIADNKGSAETGNKVMVVVDSSYEAKGALEWALSHTVQTQDTVVLVHVARNTREGGESPGKFNLKAYQLLLDMKSMCETKKPGVKVNVVMVEGEEKGAAIVQEAKQQKVSLLVVGQRKRSMLWSLMKRLARKRDGVVQYCIQNSPCMTVAVRRKNKKLGGYLITTKRHKKFWLLA
;
A
#
# COMPACT_ATOMS: atom_id res chain seq x y z
N MET A 1 56.08 -26.38 48.36
CA MET A 1 54.97 -26.92 47.56
C MET A 1 54.60 -25.88 46.51
N GLY A 2 54.77 -26.23 45.23
CA GLY A 2 54.89 -25.30 44.11
C GLY A 2 53.56 -24.70 43.63
N ARG A 3 53.62 -23.43 43.21
CA ARG A 3 52.52 -22.66 42.64
C ARG A 3 52.07 -23.22 41.28
N THR A 4 50.78 -23.49 41.14
CA THR A 4 50.14 -23.97 39.91
C THR A 4 50.03 -22.85 38.88
N ARG A 5 50.60 -23.07 37.68
CA ARG A 5 50.38 -22.28 36.46
C ARG A 5 48.98 -22.59 35.91
N ILE A 6 48.21 -21.56 35.57
CA ILE A 6 47.06 -21.69 34.66
C ILE A 6 47.36 -20.87 33.40
N ARG A 7 47.42 -21.58 32.26
CA ARG A 7 47.57 -21.02 30.91
C ARG A 7 46.27 -20.33 30.51
N LEU A 8 46.34 -19.04 30.17
CA LEU A 8 45.27 -18.32 29.48
C LEU A 8 45.32 -18.67 27.99
N HIS A 9 44.21 -19.20 27.46
CA HIS A 9 44.00 -19.31 26.01
C HIS A 9 43.63 -17.93 25.46
N SER A 10 44.36 -17.51 24.43
CA SER A 10 44.21 -16.23 23.73
C SER A 10 42.85 -16.09 23.05
N LEU A 11 42.16 -14.98 23.32
CA LEU A 11 41.01 -14.52 22.55
C LEU A 11 41.50 -13.80 21.29
N CYS A 12 41.25 -14.37 20.11
CA CYS A 12 41.46 -13.70 18.83
C CYS A 12 40.16 -12.97 18.44
N ILE A 13 40.15 -11.64 18.59
CA ILE A 13 39.11 -10.76 18.03
C ILE A 13 39.57 -10.37 16.62
N GLY A 14 38.97 -10.98 15.60
CA GLY A 14 39.15 -10.54 14.21
C GLY A 14 38.05 -9.57 13.82
N SER A 15 38.39 -8.30 13.58
CA SER A 15 37.52 -7.33 12.92
C SER A 15 37.71 -7.40 11.41
N VAL A 16 36.64 -7.72 10.67
CA VAL A 16 36.62 -7.66 9.21
C VAL A 16 35.88 -6.41 8.77
N THR A 17 36.59 -5.48 8.15
CA THR A 17 36.04 -4.27 7.53
C THR A 17 35.81 -4.50 6.03
N PRO A 18 34.57 -4.41 5.51
CA PRO A 18 34.35 -4.39 4.07
C PRO A 18 34.65 -2.98 3.52
N ARG A 19 35.62 -2.88 2.60
CA ARG A 19 35.86 -1.70 1.77
C ARG A 19 34.71 -1.53 0.78
N VAL A 20 33.95 -0.44 0.89
CA VAL A 20 33.00 0.00 -0.14
C VAL A 20 33.59 1.18 -0.90
N ARG A 21 33.66 1.02 -2.22
CA ARG A 21 34.08 2.00 -3.22
C ARG A 21 33.00 3.08 -3.33
N GLY A 22 33.32 4.31 -2.92
CA GLY A 22 32.44 5.47 -3.04
C GLY A 22 32.42 6.00 -4.48
N CYS A 23 31.23 6.18 -5.04
CA CYS A 23 31.00 7.05 -6.20
C CYS A 23 30.71 8.46 -5.71
N SER A 24 31.43 9.42 -6.30
CA SER A 24 31.49 10.83 -5.94
C SER A 24 30.13 11.54 -6.02
N ALA A 25 29.84 12.35 -5.01
CA ALA A 25 28.75 13.31 -5.00
C ALA A 25 29.14 14.56 -5.82
N SER A 26 28.40 14.85 -6.88
CA SER A 26 28.41 16.17 -7.52
C SER A 26 27.37 17.06 -6.83
N SER A 27 27.89 17.99 -6.04
CA SER A 27 27.17 19.13 -5.48
C SER A 27 26.76 20.06 -6.62
N LEU A 28 25.46 20.15 -6.91
CA LEU A 28 24.89 21.30 -7.61
C LEU A 28 23.97 22.05 -6.65
N ARG A 29 24.56 23.14 -6.16
CA ARG A 29 23.94 24.23 -5.42
C ARG A 29 23.12 25.06 -6.41
N ALA A 30 21.80 25.13 -6.23
CA ALA A 30 20.96 26.15 -6.86
C ALA A 30 20.20 26.90 -5.77
N LYS A 31 20.37 28.22 -5.75
CA LYS A 31 19.67 29.18 -4.88
C LYS A 31 18.50 29.79 -5.66
N SER A 32 17.50 30.22 -4.88
CA SER A 32 16.48 31.23 -5.19
C SER A 32 15.38 30.76 -6.16
N SER A 33 14.12 31.19 -6.08
CA SER A 33 13.47 32.31 -5.37
C SER A 33 11.98 32.00 -5.22
N SER A 34 11.35 32.64 -4.24
CA SER A 34 9.90 32.71 -4.07
C SER A 34 9.23 33.32 -5.29
N SER A 35 8.30 32.60 -5.91
CA SER A 35 7.23 33.20 -6.69
C SER A 35 5.91 32.53 -6.30
N SER A 36 5.11 33.32 -5.60
CA SER A 36 3.72 33.03 -5.29
C SER A 36 2.93 32.99 -6.60
N ILE A 37 2.44 31.83 -6.99
CA ILE A 37 1.46 31.73 -8.06
C ILE A 37 0.19 31.12 -7.49
N LYS A 38 -0.82 31.98 -7.31
CA LYS A 38 -2.19 31.59 -7.02
C LYS A 38 -2.77 30.93 -8.28
N TYR A 39 -3.25 29.70 -8.16
CA TYR A 39 -4.20 29.17 -9.14
C TYR A 39 -5.42 28.58 -8.43
N ALA A 40 -6.57 29.09 -8.87
CA ALA A 40 -7.89 28.64 -8.51
C ALA A 40 -8.32 27.48 -9.43
N ASN A 41 -9.18 26.63 -8.86
CA ASN A 41 -10.12 25.71 -9.50
C ASN A 41 -9.62 24.48 -10.27
N ARG A 42 -9.95 23.31 -9.69
CA ARG A 42 -10.68 22.17 -10.28
C ARG A 42 -10.45 21.93 -11.76
N THR A 43 -9.71 20.87 -12.11
CA THR A 43 -9.84 20.24 -13.43
C THR A 43 -9.34 18.79 -13.44
N GLU A 44 -10.24 17.90 -13.85
CA GLU A 44 -9.91 16.61 -14.46
C GLU A 44 -9.03 16.89 -15.70
N TYR A 45 -7.92 16.18 -15.86
CA TYR A 45 -7.09 16.30 -17.05
C TYR A 45 -7.04 14.96 -17.79
N ALA A 46 -7.87 14.86 -18.83
CA ALA A 46 -7.71 13.93 -19.93
C ALA A 46 -6.97 14.67 -21.06
N SER A 47 -5.90 14.10 -21.58
CA SER A 47 -5.18 14.63 -22.73
C SER A 47 -5.97 14.33 -24.01
N HIS A 48 -6.38 15.39 -24.74
CA HIS A 48 -7.00 15.30 -26.06
C HIS A 48 -5.90 15.29 -27.13
N ASP A 49 -5.82 14.20 -27.91
CA ASP A 49 -5.18 14.17 -29.23
C ASP A 49 -6.29 14.16 -30.28
N SER A 50 -6.22 15.03 -31.26
CA SER A 50 -7.29 15.29 -32.22
C SER A 50 -6.96 14.69 -33.58
N GLY A 51 -7.73 13.68 -34.00
CA GLY A 51 -7.61 13.07 -35.32
C GLY A 51 -8.75 12.12 -35.71
N SER A 52 -9.90 12.69 -36.10
CA SER A 52 -10.83 12.24 -37.15
C SER A 52 -11.58 10.88 -37.06
N ARG A 53 -12.91 11.02 -37.17
CA ARG A 53 -13.97 10.14 -37.73
C ARG A 53 -14.76 9.22 -36.80
N ASP A 54 -16.06 9.49 -36.80
CA ASP A 54 -17.15 8.80 -36.11
C ASP A 54 -17.27 7.33 -36.48
N ILE A 55 -17.20 6.45 -35.47
CA ILE A 55 -18.01 5.23 -35.38
C ILE A 55 -18.43 5.08 -33.92
N ALA A 56 -19.73 5.16 -33.67
CA ALA A 56 -20.36 4.88 -32.38
C ALA A 56 -20.25 3.38 -32.07
N ASP A 57 -19.08 2.96 -31.57
CA ASP A 57 -18.92 1.63 -30.98
C ASP A 57 -19.33 1.72 -29.51
N ASN A 58 -20.63 1.52 -29.25
CA ASN A 58 -21.12 1.01 -27.97
C ASN A 58 -20.66 -0.45 -27.82
N LYS A 59 -19.34 -0.64 -27.76
CA LYS A 59 -18.72 -1.91 -27.47
C LYS A 59 -18.38 -1.85 -26.00
N GLY A 60 -19.31 -2.37 -25.19
CA GLY A 60 -18.97 -2.90 -23.87
C GLY A 60 -17.87 -3.93 -24.07
N SER A 61 -16.62 -3.47 -24.17
CA SER A 61 -15.46 -4.35 -24.13
C SER A 61 -15.53 -4.94 -22.74
N ALA A 62 -16.02 -6.17 -22.67
CA ALA A 62 -15.93 -6.97 -21.47
C ALA A 62 -14.45 -6.93 -21.11
N GLU A 63 -14.09 -6.20 -20.06
CA GLU A 63 -12.75 -6.27 -19.50
C GLU A 63 -12.62 -7.72 -19.02
N THR A 64 -11.97 -8.56 -19.83
CA THR A 64 -11.89 -10.01 -19.62
C THR A 64 -10.98 -10.41 -18.45
N GLY A 65 -10.49 -9.43 -17.69
CA GLY A 65 -9.62 -9.61 -16.53
C GLY A 65 -10.30 -9.29 -15.21
N ASN A 66 -9.72 -9.83 -14.14
CA ASN A 66 -10.20 -9.59 -12.79
C ASN A 66 -9.91 -8.15 -12.36
N LYS A 67 -10.84 -7.53 -11.63
CA LYS A 67 -10.59 -6.28 -10.92
C LYS A 67 -10.13 -6.59 -9.50
N VAL A 68 -8.89 -6.26 -9.20
CA VAL A 68 -8.26 -6.45 -7.88
C VAL A 68 -8.02 -5.10 -7.25
N MET A 69 -8.70 -4.81 -6.14
CA MET A 69 -8.53 -3.56 -5.41
C MET A 69 -7.60 -3.75 -4.22
N VAL A 70 -6.63 -2.84 -4.06
CA VAL A 70 -5.64 -2.86 -2.99
C VAL A 70 -5.71 -1.57 -2.20
N VAL A 71 -5.91 -1.68 -0.88
CA VAL A 71 -5.93 -0.53 0.02
C VAL A 71 -4.50 -0.06 0.30
N VAL A 72 -4.23 1.21 -0.03
CA VAL A 72 -2.90 1.84 0.08
C VAL A 72 -2.91 2.90 1.17
N ASP A 73 -1.93 2.82 2.07
CA ASP A 73 -1.57 3.88 3.01
C ASP A 73 -0.04 3.89 3.22
N SER A 74 0.47 4.80 4.04
CA SER A 74 1.91 4.93 4.28
C SER A 74 2.52 3.79 5.11
N SER A 75 1.75 2.74 5.42
CA SER A 75 2.22 1.61 6.21
C SER A 75 2.99 0.59 5.39
N TYR A 76 3.92 -0.10 6.05
CA TYR A 76 4.63 -1.24 5.46
C TYR A 76 3.68 -2.41 5.15
N GLU A 77 2.57 -2.50 5.87
CA GLU A 77 1.58 -3.55 5.67
C GLU A 77 0.77 -3.35 4.40
N ALA A 78 0.44 -2.12 4.03
CA ALA A 78 -0.19 -1.81 2.75
C ALA A 78 0.76 -2.14 1.58
N LYS A 79 2.03 -1.70 1.67
CA LYS A 79 3.05 -2.08 0.68
C LYS A 79 3.18 -3.61 0.56
N GLY A 80 3.30 -4.32 1.68
CA GLY A 80 3.41 -5.78 1.68
C GLY A 80 2.18 -6.48 1.11
N ALA A 81 0.98 -5.92 1.28
CA ALA A 81 -0.24 -6.43 0.70
C ALA A 81 -0.27 -6.24 -0.83
N LEU A 82 0.20 -5.09 -1.33
CA LEU A 82 0.36 -4.86 -2.76
C LEU A 82 1.38 -5.82 -3.39
N GLU A 83 2.53 -6.00 -2.75
CA GLU A 83 3.53 -6.97 -3.22
C GLU A 83 2.97 -8.39 -3.30
N TRP A 84 2.22 -8.81 -2.28
CA TRP A 84 1.56 -10.10 -2.29
C TRP A 84 0.55 -10.22 -3.43
N ALA A 85 -0.29 -9.20 -3.63
CA ALA A 85 -1.31 -9.19 -4.68
C ALA A 85 -0.68 -9.33 -6.07
N LEU A 86 0.37 -8.55 -6.34
CA LEU A 86 1.13 -8.62 -7.58
C LEU A 86 1.76 -10.00 -7.77
N SER A 87 2.36 -10.60 -6.75
CA SER A 87 3.01 -11.91 -6.90
C SER A 87 2.04 -13.09 -7.05
N HIS A 88 0.88 -13.06 -6.41
CA HIS A 88 0.04 -14.25 -6.25
C HIS A 88 -1.32 -14.19 -6.94
N THR A 89 -1.83 -12.99 -7.24
CA THR A 89 -3.23 -12.84 -7.69
C THR A 89 -3.37 -12.11 -9.00
N VAL A 90 -2.48 -11.15 -9.29
CA VAL A 90 -2.58 -10.27 -10.46
C VAL A 90 -1.90 -10.89 -11.67
N GLN A 91 -2.65 -10.98 -12.75
CA GLN A 91 -2.23 -11.36 -14.09
C GLN A 91 -2.17 -10.14 -15.02
N THR A 92 -1.61 -10.29 -16.22
CA THR A 92 -1.40 -9.18 -17.16
C THR A 92 -2.72 -8.58 -17.67
N GLN A 93 -3.75 -9.41 -17.88
CA GLN A 93 -5.06 -8.94 -18.31
C GLN A 93 -5.90 -8.29 -17.20
N ASP A 94 -5.47 -8.40 -15.93
CA ASP A 94 -6.21 -7.89 -14.79
C ASP A 94 -6.07 -6.36 -14.66
N THR A 95 -7.00 -5.76 -13.92
CA THR A 95 -6.96 -4.36 -13.54
C THR A 95 -6.73 -4.22 -12.04
N VAL A 96 -5.66 -3.54 -11.67
CA VAL A 96 -5.33 -3.22 -10.27
C VAL A 96 -5.88 -1.84 -9.94
N VAL A 97 -6.67 -1.75 -8.87
CA VAL A 97 -7.23 -0.50 -8.36
C VAL A 97 -6.53 -0.17 -7.05
N LEU A 98 -5.71 0.88 -7.02
CA LEU A 98 -5.04 1.39 -5.83
C LEU A 98 -5.94 2.43 -5.16
N VAL A 99 -6.45 2.11 -3.96
CA VAL A 99 -7.37 2.99 -3.23
C VAL A 99 -6.73 3.58 -1.97
N HIS A 100 -6.80 4.90 -1.82
CA HIS A 100 -6.46 5.60 -0.58
C HIS A 100 -7.67 6.32 0.00
N VAL A 101 -7.92 6.16 1.30
CA VAL A 101 -8.98 6.90 1.99
C VAL A 101 -8.43 8.12 2.71
N ALA A 102 -8.75 9.30 2.17
CA ALA A 102 -8.52 10.58 2.83
C ALA A 102 -9.53 10.77 3.97
N ARG A 103 -9.02 11.28 5.11
CA ARG A 103 -9.88 11.65 6.23
C ARG A 103 -10.52 12.99 5.94
N ASN A 104 -11.85 13.02 6.00
CA ASN A 104 -12.59 14.25 6.22
C ASN A 104 -12.32 14.73 7.65
N THR A 105 -11.40 15.66 7.85
CA THR A 105 -11.31 16.40 9.11
C THR A 105 -12.27 17.59 9.03
N ARG A 106 -13.42 17.47 9.70
CA ARG A 106 -14.32 18.59 9.97
C ARG A 106 -13.74 19.45 11.12
N GLU A 107 -12.59 20.07 10.92
CA GLU A 107 -12.13 21.11 11.84
C GLU A 107 -12.37 22.47 11.17
N GLY A 108 -13.20 23.28 11.84
CA GLY A 108 -13.65 24.58 11.38
C GLY A 108 -12.49 25.51 11.03
N GLY A 109 -12.55 26.09 9.84
CA GLY A 109 -11.54 26.96 9.28
C GLY A 109 -11.44 26.70 7.79
N GLU A 110 -12.08 27.57 7.00
CA GLU A 110 -12.14 27.54 5.55
C GLU A 110 -10.74 27.38 4.94
N SER A 111 -10.40 26.16 4.55
CA SER A 111 -9.47 25.94 3.46
C SER A 111 -10.04 24.82 2.58
N PRO A 112 -10.22 25.07 1.27
CA PRO A 112 -10.74 24.05 0.36
C PRO A 112 -9.80 22.85 0.41
N GLY A 113 -10.41 21.65 0.42
CA GLY A 113 -9.79 20.34 0.63
C GLY A 113 -8.30 20.33 0.38
N LYS A 114 -7.51 20.22 1.46
CA LYS A 114 -6.05 20.12 1.38
C LYS A 114 -5.71 18.82 0.66
N PHE A 115 -5.64 18.88 -0.66
CA PHE A 115 -5.25 17.78 -1.52
C PHE A 115 -3.98 17.18 -0.94
N ASN A 116 -4.06 15.93 -0.50
CA ASN A 116 -2.97 15.32 0.22
C ASN A 116 -1.91 14.89 -0.80
N LEU A 117 -1.08 15.85 -1.22
CA LEU A 117 0.01 15.64 -2.19
C LEU A 117 0.89 14.45 -1.81
N LYS A 118 1.11 14.22 -0.50
CA LYS A 118 1.87 13.08 0.00
C LYS A 118 1.15 11.75 -0.25
N ALA A 119 -0.16 11.69 -0.05
CA ALA A 119 -0.95 10.50 -0.34
C ALA A 119 -1.03 10.22 -1.85
N TYR A 120 -1.15 11.28 -2.66
CA TYR A 120 -1.12 11.13 -4.12
C TYR A 120 0.24 10.64 -4.62
N GLN A 121 1.33 11.22 -4.13
CA GLN A 121 2.69 10.75 -4.44
C GLN A 121 2.87 9.28 -4.08
N LEU A 122 2.41 8.88 -2.89
CA LEU A 122 2.43 7.48 -2.46
C LEU A 122 1.67 6.56 -3.44
N LEU A 123 0.51 6.97 -3.93
CA LEU A 123 -0.25 6.21 -4.91
C LEU A 123 0.49 6.09 -6.24
N LEU A 124 1.16 7.15 -6.70
CA LEU A 124 1.99 7.12 -7.90
C LEU A 124 3.19 6.18 -7.75
N ASP A 125 3.85 6.20 -6.59
CA ASP A 125 4.96 5.28 -6.30
C ASP A 125 4.50 3.82 -6.33
N MET A 126 3.31 3.54 -5.78
CA MET A 126 2.70 2.22 -5.80
C MET A 126 2.21 1.83 -7.19
N LYS A 127 1.75 2.79 -8.00
CA LYS A 127 1.40 2.58 -9.41
C LYS A 127 2.63 2.15 -10.22
N SER A 128 3.74 2.88 -10.08
CA SER A 128 5.02 2.52 -10.72
C SER A 128 5.50 1.13 -10.29
N MET A 129 5.30 0.75 -9.02
CA MET A 129 5.61 -0.60 -8.54
C MET A 129 4.78 -1.68 -9.26
N CYS A 130 3.50 -1.43 -9.52
CA CYS A 130 2.64 -2.35 -10.25
C CYS A 130 3.13 -2.56 -11.68
N GLU A 131 3.36 -1.46 -12.41
CA GLU A 131 3.80 -1.46 -13.81
C GLU A 131 5.18 -2.12 -13.97
N THR A 132 6.09 -1.87 -13.03
CA THR A 132 7.45 -2.45 -13.03
C THR A 132 7.41 -3.96 -12.77
N LYS A 133 6.63 -4.42 -11.79
CA LYS A 133 6.57 -5.84 -11.41
C LYS A 133 5.69 -6.67 -12.34
N LYS A 134 4.72 -6.04 -13.01
CA LYS A 134 3.76 -6.67 -13.91
C LYS A 134 3.57 -5.80 -15.16
N PRO A 135 4.48 -5.88 -16.14
CA PRO A 135 4.33 -5.15 -17.40
C PRO A 135 3.00 -5.52 -18.09
N GLY A 136 2.28 -4.52 -18.58
CA GLY A 136 0.99 -4.68 -19.27
C GLY A 136 -0.25 -4.71 -18.38
N VAL A 137 -0.09 -4.71 -17.05
CA VAL A 137 -1.24 -4.62 -16.13
C VAL A 137 -1.84 -3.22 -16.17
N LYS A 138 -3.18 -3.13 -16.16
CA LYS A 138 -3.87 -1.84 -16.04
C LYS A 138 -3.91 -1.40 -14.58
N VAL A 139 -3.51 -0.16 -14.28
CA VAL A 139 -3.47 0.36 -12.92
C VAL A 139 -4.27 1.65 -12.79
N ASN A 140 -5.35 1.59 -11.99
CA ASN A 140 -6.19 2.73 -11.68
C ASN A 140 -5.88 3.23 -10.27
N VAL A 141 -5.82 4.54 -10.09
CA VAL A 141 -5.56 5.20 -8.81
C VAL A 141 -6.82 5.93 -8.38
N VAL A 142 -7.30 5.66 -7.17
CA VAL A 142 -8.53 6.25 -6.63
C VAL A 142 -8.30 6.80 -5.24
N MET A 143 -8.67 8.07 -5.06
CA MET A 143 -8.75 8.72 -3.76
C MET A 143 -10.21 8.80 -3.34
N VAL A 144 -10.52 8.21 -2.19
CA VAL A 144 -11.86 8.19 -1.62
C VAL A 144 -11.87 9.05 -0.37
N GLU A 145 -12.91 9.84 -0.18
CA GLU A 145 -13.12 10.58 1.06
C GLU A 145 -14.13 9.84 1.94
N GLY A 146 -13.82 9.72 3.23
CA GLY A 146 -14.74 9.09 4.18
C GLY A 146 -14.34 9.33 5.62
N GLU A 147 -15.36 9.53 6.47
CA GLU A 147 -15.17 9.61 7.92
C GLU A 147 -14.74 8.24 8.47
N GLU A 148 -15.45 7.19 8.09
CA GLU A 148 -15.10 5.80 8.40
C GLU A 148 -14.37 5.13 7.24
N LYS A 149 -13.06 4.88 7.43
CA LYS A 149 -12.22 4.23 6.40
C LYS A 149 -12.77 2.90 5.90
N GLY A 150 -13.29 2.06 6.81
CA GLY A 150 -13.81 0.74 6.45
C GLY A 150 -15.02 0.82 5.53
N ALA A 151 -15.98 1.68 5.86
CA ALA A 151 -17.18 1.90 5.07
C ALA A 151 -16.84 2.46 3.68
N ALA A 152 -15.97 3.47 3.62
CA ALA A 152 -15.53 4.07 2.37
C ALA A 152 -14.86 3.05 1.42
N ILE A 153 -13.96 2.20 1.95
CA ILE A 153 -13.32 1.13 1.16
C ILE A 153 -14.35 0.14 0.63
N VAL A 154 -15.28 -0.32 1.48
CA VAL A 154 -16.30 -1.30 1.09
C VAL A 154 -17.25 -0.73 0.04
N GLN A 155 -17.62 0.54 0.18
CA GLN A 155 -18.46 1.24 -0.79
C GLN A 155 -17.75 1.36 -2.14
N GLU A 156 -16.47 1.76 -2.14
CA GLU A 156 -15.66 1.85 -3.37
C GLU A 156 -15.52 0.48 -4.05
N ALA A 157 -15.28 -0.59 -3.27
CA ALA A 157 -15.22 -1.96 -3.77
C ALA A 157 -16.51 -2.36 -4.51
N LYS A 158 -17.66 -1.96 -3.96
CA LYS A 158 -18.98 -2.20 -4.54
C LYS A 158 -19.18 -1.41 -5.84
N GLN A 159 -18.81 -0.13 -5.85
CA GLN A 159 -18.96 0.75 -7.00
C GLN A 159 -18.13 0.28 -8.20
N GLN A 160 -16.87 -0.10 -7.96
CA GLN A 160 -15.98 -0.60 -9.01
C GLN A 160 -16.22 -2.07 -9.38
N LYS A 161 -17.16 -2.75 -8.70
CA LYS A 161 -17.49 -4.17 -8.90
C LYS A 161 -16.24 -5.06 -8.86
N VAL A 162 -15.41 -4.86 -7.84
CA VAL A 162 -14.12 -5.56 -7.73
C VAL A 162 -14.34 -7.01 -7.32
N SER A 163 -13.57 -7.91 -7.92
CA SER A 163 -13.64 -9.36 -7.63
C SER A 163 -12.89 -9.75 -6.35
N LEU A 164 -11.80 -9.04 -6.06
CA LEU A 164 -10.91 -9.28 -4.92
C LEU A 164 -10.53 -7.95 -4.27
N LEU A 165 -10.68 -7.86 -2.95
CA LEU A 165 -10.22 -6.75 -2.12
C LEU A 165 -9.05 -7.20 -1.23
N VAL A 166 -7.91 -6.53 -1.35
CA VAL A 166 -6.70 -6.81 -0.58
C VAL A 166 -6.43 -5.68 0.40
N VAL A 167 -6.25 -6.03 1.69
CA VAL A 167 -6.02 -5.06 2.77
C VAL A 167 -4.78 -5.44 3.58
N GLY A 168 -3.89 -4.48 3.83
CA GLY A 168 -2.76 -4.66 4.73
C GLY A 168 -3.19 -4.90 6.18
N GLN A 169 -2.74 -6.00 6.78
CA GLN A 169 -3.04 -6.35 8.17
C GLN A 169 -1.86 -6.05 9.09
N ARG A 170 -2.01 -5.01 9.91
CA ARG A 170 -1.02 -4.62 10.93
C ARG A 170 -0.77 -5.72 11.95
N LYS A 171 0.51 -5.93 12.29
CA LYS A 171 0.91 -6.78 13.43
C LYS A 171 0.47 -6.09 14.72
N ARG A 172 -0.53 -6.67 15.41
CA ARG A 172 -0.89 -6.21 16.75
C ARG A 172 0.12 -6.75 17.76
N SER A 173 0.66 -5.86 18.60
CA SER A 173 1.42 -6.26 19.78
C SER A 173 0.48 -6.96 20.79
N MET A 174 1.01 -7.88 21.59
CA MET A 174 0.28 -8.53 22.68
C MET A 174 -0.27 -7.49 23.67
N LEU A 175 0.52 -6.45 23.94
CA LEU A 175 0.15 -5.36 24.85
C LEU A 175 -1.04 -4.53 24.32
N TRP A 176 -1.05 -4.24 23.02
CA TRP A 176 -2.19 -3.58 22.37
C TRP A 176 -3.45 -4.46 22.35
N SER A 177 -3.27 -5.77 22.23
CA SER A 177 -4.38 -6.73 22.26
C SER A 177 -4.99 -6.84 23.65
N LEU A 178 -4.21 -6.64 24.72
CA LEU A 178 -4.69 -6.58 26.10
C LEU A 178 -5.43 -5.26 26.38
N MET A 179 -4.88 -4.11 25.96
CA MET A 179 -5.55 -2.80 26.10
C MET A 179 -6.91 -2.75 25.42
N LYS A 180 -7.09 -3.42 24.27
CA LYS A 180 -8.41 -3.49 23.61
C LYS A 180 -9.46 -4.31 24.34
N ARG A 181 -9.11 -5.14 25.33
CA ARG A 181 -10.12 -5.81 26.17
C ARG A 181 -10.83 -4.81 27.10
N LEU A 182 -10.14 -3.71 27.43
CA LEU A 182 -10.66 -2.63 28.27
C LEU A 182 -11.43 -1.56 27.46
N ALA A 183 -11.11 -1.39 26.17
CA ALA A 183 -11.78 -0.42 25.30
C ALA A 183 -12.95 -1.07 24.52
N ARG A 184 -14.10 -0.39 24.44
CA ARG A 184 -15.27 -0.84 23.66
C ARG A 184 -14.86 -1.26 22.23
N LYS A 185 -15.38 -2.40 21.79
CA LYS A 185 -14.98 -3.16 20.60
C LYS A 185 -15.33 -2.42 19.31
N ARG A 186 -14.54 -1.42 18.92
CA ARG A 186 -14.52 -0.96 17.52
C ARG A 186 -13.72 -1.96 16.69
N ASP A 187 -14.43 -2.65 15.79
CA ASP A 187 -13.79 -3.51 14.81
C ASP A 187 -12.87 -2.67 13.93
N GLY A 188 -11.64 -3.14 13.74
CA GLY A 188 -10.66 -2.39 12.94
C GLY A 188 -11.04 -2.43 11.46
N VAL A 189 -10.57 -1.45 10.68
CA VAL A 189 -10.81 -1.33 9.23
C VAL A 189 -10.72 -2.67 8.50
N VAL A 190 -9.65 -3.44 8.73
CA VAL A 190 -9.44 -4.76 8.13
C VAL A 190 -10.60 -5.74 8.44
N GLN A 191 -11.03 -5.80 9.70
CA GLN A 191 -12.10 -6.70 10.14
C GLN A 191 -13.44 -6.27 9.53
N TYR A 192 -13.69 -4.95 9.50
CA TYR A 192 -14.86 -4.39 8.85
C TYR A 192 -14.91 -4.73 7.36
N CYS A 193 -13.80 -4.58 6.63
CA CYS A 193 -13.74 -4.94 5.22
C CYS A 193 -14.03 -6.43 5.01
N ILE A 194 -13.42 -7.34 5.79
CA ILE A 194 -13.66 -8.78 5.68
C ILE A 194 -15.14 -9.16 5.88
N GLN A 195 -15.83 -8.46 6.79
CA GLN A 195 -17.20 -8.78 7.14
C GLN A 195 -18.21 -8.20 6.14
N ASN A 196 -18.00 -6.96 5.73
CA ASN A 196 -18.98 -6.15 4.99
C ASN A 196 -18.70 -6.03 3.49
N SER A 197 -17.52 -6.44 3.02
CA SER A 197 -17.21 -6.41 1.58
C SER A 197 -18.17 -7.29 0.77
N PRO A 198 -18.64 -6.84 -0.40
CA PRO A 198 -19.46 -7.66 -1.29
C PRO A 198 -18.67 -8.76 -2.00
N CYS A 199 -17.34 -8.65 -2.02
CA CYS A 199 -16.43 -9.52 -2.75
C CYS A 199 -15.49 -10.32 -1.83
N MET A 200 -14.65 -11.17 -2.41
CA MET A 200 -13.61 -11.87 -1.66
C MET A 200 -12.64 -10.85 -1.07
N THR A 201 -12.51 -10.82 0.27
CA THR A 201 -11.56 -9.94 0.95
C THR A 201 -10.45 -10.73 1.62
N VAL A 202 -9.23 -10.33 1.33
CA VAL A 202 -7.98 -10.94 1.81
C VAL A 202 -7.21 -9.89 2.61
N ALA A 203 -7.05 -10.15 3.90
CA ALA A 203 -6.17 -9.38 4.75
C ALA A 203 -4.79 -10.03 4.80
N VAL A 204 -3.76 -9.29 4.39
CA VAL A 204 -2.41 -9.81 4.15
C VAL A 204 -1.43 -9.22 5.15
N ARG A 205 -0.57 -10.09 5.70
CA ARG A 205 0.49 -9.70 6.63
C ARG A 205 1.76 -10.48 6.34
N ARG A 206 2.93 -9.84 6.36
CA ARG A 206 4.21 -10.56 6.33
C ARG A 206 4.44 -11.35 7.63
N LYS A 207 4.81 -12.64 7.52
CA LYS A 207 5.01 -13.52 8.69
C LYS A 207 6.30 -13.19 9.43
N ASN A 208 7.43 -13.30 8.74
CA ASN A 208 8.76 -13.12 9.31
C ASN A 208 9.66 -12.38 8.31
N LYS A 209 10.59 -11.57 8.82
CA LYS A 209 11.64 -10.92 8.01
C LYS A 209 12.68 -11.94 7.52
N LYS A 210 12.92 -13.02 8.27
CA LYS A 210 13.97 -14.02 7.98
C LYS A 210 13.51 -15.17 7.07
N LEU A 211 12.30 -15.67 7.28
CA LEU A 211 11.79 -16.89 6.63
C LEU A 211 10.81 -16.60 5.48
N GLY A 212 10.60 -15.34 5.15
CA GLY A 212 9.63 -14.94 4.13
C GLY A 212 8.18 -15.29 4.47
N GLY A 213 7.33 -15.27 3.44
CA GLY A 213 5.94 -15.70 3.49
C GLY A 213 4.93 -14.70 4.06
N TYR A 214 3.66 -15.01 3.84
CA TYR A 214 2.51 -14.17 4.16
C TYR A 214 1.48 -14.93 5.01
N LEU A 215 0.99 -14.30 6.08
CA LEU A 215 -0.23 -14.69 6.76
C LEU A 215 -1.42 -14.03 6.07
N ILE A 216 -2.42 -14.84 5.79
CA ILE A 216 -3.66 -14.40 5.18
C ILE A 216 -4.82 -14.65 6.13
N THR A 217 -5.72 -13.68 6.17
CA THR A 217 -7.00 -13.78 6.86
C THR A 217 -8.11 -13.42 5.87
N THR A 218 -9.09 -14.30 5.73
CA THR A 218 -10.33 -14.10 4.96
C THR A 218 -11.53 -14.25 5.88
N LYS A 219 -12.73 -14.14 5.31
CA LYS A 219 -13.99 -14.36 6.05
C LYS A 219 -14.10 -15.79 6.60
N ARG A 220 -13.63 -16.78 5.83
CA ARG A 220 -13.74 -18.21 6.18
C ARG A 220 -12.52 -18.75 6.94
N HIS A 221 -11.32 -18.26 6.63
CA HIS A 221 -10.08 -18.79 7.19
C HIS A 221 -9.26 -17.69 7.85
N LYS A 222 -8.70 -17.97 9.03
CA LYS A 222 -7.90 -17.02 9.78
C LYS A 222 -6.45 -17.48 9.86
N LYS A 223 -5.52 -16.57 9.56
CA LYS A 223 -4.06 -16.74 9.74
C LYS A 223 -3.49 -17.98 9.04
N PHE A 224 -4.01 -18.36 7.87
CA PHE A 224 -3.34 -19.40 7.09
C PHE A 224 -2.06 -18.83 6.48
N TRP A 225 -1.01 -19.64 6.45
CA TRP A 225 0.31 -19.23 6.00
C TRP A 225 0.51 -19.67 4.56
N LEU A 226 0.75 -18.71 3.66
CA LEU A 226 1.27 -18.99 2.33
C LEU A 226 2.79 -18.83 2.36
N LEU A 227 3.47 -19.87 1.87
CA LEU A 227 4.90 -19.81 1.55
C LEU A 227 5.11 -18.81 0.41
N ALA A 228 6.21 -18.08 0.48
CA ALA A 228 6.59 -17.09 -0.53
C ALA A 228 7.21 -17.77 -1.76
#